data_AF-A0A535ATR3-F1
#
_entry.id   AF-A0A535ATR3-F1
#
_cell.length_a   1.000
_cell.length_b   1.000
_cell.length_c   1.000
_cell.angle_alpha   90.00
_cell.angle_beta   90.00
_cell.angle_gamma   90.00
#
_symmetry.space_group_name_H-M   'P 1'
#
loop_
_entity.id
_entity.type
_entity.pdbx_description
1 polymer ?
#
loop_
_entity_poly.entity_id
_entity_poly.type
_entity_poly.pdbx_seq_one_letter_code
_entity_poly.pdbx_strand_id
1 'polypeptide(L)'
;MARRSFINANGDLTRRFLKAYSEGVYRLFTDRELTGRAIARYGRASDAKTINAVYQYALDYVDKIPYNTREGVQEVLNQIAPRNPKAKTAKPEEFYDDQFVKELDNQGFYKQLWK
;
A
#
# COMPACT_ATOMS: atom_id res chain seq x y z
N MET A 1 8.68 2.24 -0.94
CA MET A 1 9.13 3.58 -0.52
C MET A 1 9.95 4.21 -1.64
N ALA A 2 9.84 5.53 -1.84
CA ALA A 2 10.64 6.28 -2.81
C ALA A 2 11.16 7.58 -2.16
N ARG A 3 12.24 8.15 -2.69
CA ARG A 3 12.79 9.43 -2.18
C ARG A 3 11.82 10.57 -2.49
N ARG A 4 11.62 11.49 -1.53
CA ARG A 4 10.78 12.68 -1.74
C ARG A 4 11.21 13.52 -2.95
N SER A 5 12.51 13.68 -3.16
CA SER A 5 13.06 14.37 -4.34
C SER A 5 12.67 13.68 -5.66
N PHE A 6 12.65 12.34 -5.68
CA PHE A 6 12.22 11.59 -6.85
C PHE A 6 10.73 11.78 -7.12
N ILE A 7 9.89 11.65 -6.09
CA ILE A 7 8.44 11.83 -6.20
C ILE A 7 8.12 13.23 -6.75
N ASN A 8 8.73 14.28 -6.19
CA ASN A 8 8.51 15.66 -6.62
C ASN A 8 8.94 15.90 -8.07
N ALA A 9 10.05 15.28 -8.50
CA ALA A 9 10.55 15.42 -9.87
C ALA A 9 9.77 14.55 -10.89
N ASN A 10 9.05 13.53 -10.44
CA ASN A 10 8.46 12.49 -11.31
C ASN A 10 6.96 12.27 -11.03
N GLY A 11 6.21 13.34 -10.79
CA GLY A 11 4.81 13.24 -10.38
C GLY A 11 3.90 12.44 -11.34
N ASP A 12 4.09 12.56 -12.66
CA ASP A 12 3.32 11.75 -13.63
C ASP A 12 3.64 10.24 -13.51
N LEU A 13 4.92 9.88 -13.39
CA LEU A 13 5.31 8.50 -13.16
C LEU A 13 4.78 7.97 -11.83
N THR A 14 4.80 8.79 -10.76
CA THR A 14 4.22 8.43 -9.47
C THR A 14 2.71 8.14 -9.57
N ARG A 15 1.95 8.99 -10.28
CA ARG A 15 0.51 8.73 -10.53
C ARG A 15 0.27 7.44 -11.30
N ARG A 16 1.02 7.22 -12.39
CA ARG A 16 0.89 5.99 -13.19
C ARG A 16 1.23 4.74 -12.40
N PHE A 17 2.27 4.80 -11.57
CA PHE A 17 2.62 3.71 -10.66
C PHE A 17 1.50 3.42 -9.66
N LEU A 18 0.94 4.46 -9.02
CA LEU A 18 -0.16 4.27 -8.07
C LEU A 18 -1.41 3.69 -8.72
N LYS A 19 -1.79 4.14 -9.94
CA LYS A 19 -2.89 3.54 -10.70
C LYS A 19 -2.63 2.05 -10.97
N ALA A 20 -1.45 1.70 -11.49
CA ALA A 20 -1.08 0.32 -11.79
C ALA A 20 -1.04 -0.56 -10.53
N TYR A 21 -0.50 -0.04 -9.42
CA TYR A 21 -0.55 -0.72 -8.12
C TYR A 21 -1.99 -1.01 -7.71
N SER A 22 -2.87 -0.01 -7.78
CA SER A 22 -4.26 -0.15 -7.38
C SER A 22 -5.06 -1.09 -8.28
N GLU A 23 -4.80 -1.11 -9.58
CA GLU A 23 -5.34 -2.14 -10.49
C GLU A 23 -4.85 -3.54 -10.10
N GLY A 24 -3.58 -3.67 -9.68
CA GLY A 24 -3.06 -4.91 -9.11
C GLY A 24 -3.78 -5.33 -7.84
N VAL A 25 -4.06 -4.39 -6.92
CA VAL A 25 -4.87 -4.63 -5.72
C VAL A 25 -6.29 -5.03 -6.10
N TYR A 26 -6.89 -4.40 -7.10
CA TYR A 26 -8.20 -4.83 -7.60
C TYR A 26 -8.18 -6.31 -8.02
N ARG A 27 -7.15 -6.74 -8.75
CA ARG A 27 -6.99 -8.16 -9.14
C ARG A 27 -6.72 -9.08 -7.96
N LEU A 28 -5.98 -8.64 -6.95
CA LEU A 28 -5.82 -9.38 -5.68
C LEU A 28 -7.18 -9.74 -5.09
N PHE A 29 -8.13 -8.79 -5.03
CA PHE A 29 -9.43 -9.01 -4.41
C PHE A 29 -10.46 -9.71 -5.31
N THR A 30 -10.28 -9.67 -6.63
CA THR A 30 -11.30 -10.13 -7.60
C THR A 30 -10.90 -11.35 -8.42
N ASP A 31 -9.61 -11.72 -8.43
CA ASP A 31 -9.09 -12.82 -9.22
C ASP A 31 -8.11 -13.68 -8.40
N ARG A 32 -8.69 -14.60 -7.62
CA ARG A 32 -7.94 -15.53 -6.77
C ARG A 32 -6.95 -16.38 -7.56
N GLU A 33 -7.34 -16.85 -8.74
CA GLU A 33 -6.52 -17.73 -9.57
C GLU A 33 -5.29 -17.02 -10.13
N LEU A 34 -5.47 -15.81 -10.68
CA LEU A 34 -4.35 -14.97 -11.10
C LEU A 34 -3.41 -14.68 -9.93
N THR A 35 -3.98 -14.31 -8.79
CA THR A 35 -3.19 -13.96 -7.60
C THR A 35 -2.41 -15.17 -7.08
N GLY A 36 -3.04 -16.35 -7.02
CA GLY A 36 -2.37 -17.59 -6.65
C GLY A 36 -1.19 -17.93 -7.57
N ARG A 37 -1.36 -17.76 -8.89
CA ARG A 37 -0.25 -17.93 -9.85
C ARG A 37 0.86 -16.90 -9.65
N ALA A 38 0.52 -15.65 -9.35
CA ALA A 38 1.50 -14.60 -9.07
C ALA A 38 2.29 -14.90 -7.79
N ILE A 39 1.61 -15.32 -6.72
CA ILE A 39 2.23 -15.74 -5.45
C ILE A 39 3.16 -16.93 -5.68
N ALA A 40 2.71 -17.96 -6.41
CA ALA A 40 3.54 -19.12 -6.72
C ALA A 40 4.82 -18.73 -7.46
N ARG A 41 4.69 -17.90 -8.52
CA ARG A 41 5.81 -17.48 -9.36
C ARG A 41 6.79 -16.57 -8.62
N TYR A 42 6.29 -15.50 -7.99
CA TYR A 42 7.15 -14.46 -7.42
C TYR A 42 7.53 -14.73 -5.96
N GLY A 43 6.67 -15.41 -5.20
CA GLY A 43 6.95 -15.91 -3.85
C GLY A 43 7.72 -17.22 -3.82
N ARG A 44 7.95 -17.87 -4.98
CA ARG A 44 8.63 -19.17 -5.12
C ARG A 44 8.00 -20.27 -4.26
N ALA A 45 6.68 -20.22 -4.09
CA ALA A 45 5.91 -21.22 -3.38
C ALA A 45 5.34 -22.25 -4.37
N SER A 46 5.52 -23.54 -4.07
CA SER A 46 5.01 -24.62 -4.91
C SER A 46 3.82 -25.37 -4.30
N ASP A 47 3.62 -25.27 -2.99
CA ASP A 47 2.54 -25.96 -2.30
C ASP A 47 1.31 -25.04 -2.11
N ALA A 48 0.13 -25.63 -2.26
CA ALA A 48 -1.14 -24.91 -2.19
C ALA A 48 -1.40 -24.29 -0.81
N LYS A 49 -0.89 -24.89 0.28
CA LYS A 49 -1.10 -24.39 1.64
C LYS A 49 -0.41 -23.04 1.83
N THR A 50 0.86 -22.93 1.43
CA THR A 50 1.62 -21.68 1.48
C THR A 50 0.99 -20.61 0.59
N ILE A 51 0.62 -20.95 -0.64
CA ILE A 51 -0.01 -20.00 -1.58
C ILE A 51 -1.31 -19.45 -0.99
N ASN A 52 -2.17 -20.32 -0.44
CA ASN A 52 -3.43 -19.92 0.16
C ASN A 52 -3.23 -19.07 1.42
N ALA A 53 -2.23 -19.39 2.26
CA ALA A 53 -1.93 -18.61 3.45
C ALA A 53 -1.45 -17.19 3.10
N VAL A 54 -0.56 -17.06 2.10
CA VAL A 54 -0.08 -15.76 1.62
C VAL A 54 -1.22 -14.97 0.98
N TYR A 55 -2.09 -15.63 0.21
CA TYR A 55 -3.26 -15.00 -0.36
C TYR A 55 -4.20 -14.45 0.72
N GLN A 56 -4.50 -15.25 1.75
CA GLN A 56 -5.33 -14.81 2.86
C GLN A 56 -4.71 -13.63 3.61
N TYR A 57 -3.41 -13.71 3.91
CA TYR A 57 -2.69 -12.61 4.54
C TYR A 57 -2.77 -11.32 3.71
N ALA A 58 -2.65 -11.41 2.38
CA ALA A 58 -2.80 -10.24 1.51
C ALA A 58 -4.22 -9.65 1.57
N LEU A 59 -5.27 -10.48 1.63
CA LEU A 59 -6.64 -9.99 1.79
C LEU A 59 -6.89 -9.31 3.15
N ASP A 60 -6.24 -9.80 4.21
CA ASP A 60 -6.43 -9.29 5.57
C ASP A 60 -5.75 -7.93 5.81
N TYR A 61 -4.67 -7.63 5.07
CA TYR A 61 -3.79 -6.48 5.36
C TYR A 61 -3.61 -5.49 4.21
N VAL A 62 -3.97 -5.83 2.97
CA VAL A 62 -3.87 -4.88 1.85
C VAL A 62 -5.14 -4.05 1.75
N ASP A 63 -5.01 -2.75 1.98
CA ASP A 63 -6.13 -1.82 1.78
C ASP A 63 -6.48 -1.68 0.29
N LYS A 64 -7.79 -1.68 0.00
CA LYS A 64 -8.34 -1.47 -1.35
C LYS A 64 -7.95 -0.12 -1.96
N ILE A 65 -7.83 0.89 -1.11
CA ILE A 65 -7.32 2.22 -1.47
C ILE A 65 -6.11 2.48 -0.56
N PRO A 66 -4.91 2.70 -1.12
CA PRO A 66 -3.66 2.72 -0.35
C PRO A 66 -3.43 4.05 0.38
N TYR A 67 -4.33 4.39 1.30
CA TYR A 67 -4.14 5.50 2.22
C TYR A 67 -3.24 5.10 3.39
N ASN A 68 -2.38 6.02 3.81
CA ASN A 68 -1.76 5.92 5.13
C ASN A 68 -2.66 6.65 6.13
N THR A 69 -2.88 6.06 7.31
CA THR A 69 -3.63 6.71 8.37
C THR A 69 -2.66 7.43 9.31
N ARG A 70 -3.03 8.66 9.70
CA ARG A 70 -2.28 9.43 10.69
C ARG A 70 -2.18 8.66 12.00
N GLU A 71 -3.27 8.03 12.40
CA GLU A 71 -3.44 7.27 13.63
C GLU A 71 -2.52 6.04 13.63
N GLY A 72 -2.44 5.31 12.51
CA GLY A 72 -1.55 4.16 12.40
C GLY A 72 -0.08 4.54 12.54
N VAL A 73 0.34 5.63 11.88
CA VAL A 73 1.71 6.14 12.03
C VAL A 73 1.97 6.64 13.45
N GLN A 74 1.02 7.33 14.07
CA GLN A 74 1.13 7.77 15.46
C GLN A 74 1.30 6.60 16.43
N GLU A 75 0.57 5.51 16.22
CA GLU A 75 0.69 4.31 17.04
C GLU A 75 2.07 3.68 16.92
N VAL A 76 2.62 3.59 15.71
CA VAL A 76 4.01 3.13 15.51
C VAL A 76 5.00 4.06 16.21
N LEU A 77 4.81 5.39 16.15
CA LEU A 77 5.66 6.35 16.88
C LEU A 77 5.58 6.16 18.40
N ASN A 78 4.39 5.88 18.95
CA ASN A 78 4.19 5.59 20.36
C ASN A 78 4.95 4.32 20.80
N GLN A 79 4.94 3.28 19.98
CA GLN A 79 5.67 2.03 20.25
C GLN A 79 7.19 2.22 20.18
N ILE A 80 7.68 3.15 19.36
CA ILE A 80 9.11 3.47 19.22
C ILE A 80 9.60 4.39 20.35
N ALA A 81 8.74 5.28 20.86
CA ALA A 81 9.07 6.31 21.84
C ALA A 81 9.83 5.83 23.11
N PRO A 82 9.56 4.62 23.67
CA PRO A 82 10.33 4.09 24.80
C PRO A 82 11.80 3.84 24.49
N ARG A 83 12.13 3.55 23.22
CA ARG A 83 13.50 3.20 22.77
C ARG A 83 14.18 4.35 22.03
N ASN A 84 13.41 5.26 21.45
CA ASN A 84 13.92 6.45 20.77
C ASN A 84 13.10 7.69 21.13
N PRO A 85 13.61 8.55 22.03
CA PRO A 85 12.91 9.75 22.47
C PRO A 85 12.51 10.71 21.34
N LYS A 86 13.20 10.70 20.19
CA LYS A 86 12.85 11.54 19.02
C LYS A 86 11.45 11.22 18.48
N ALA A 87 10.96 9.99 18.66
CA ALA A 87 9.62 9.61 18.21
C ALA A 87 8.50 10.31 18.99
N LYS A 88 8.77 10.80 20.22
CA LYS A 88 7.76 11.51 21.03
C LYS A 88 7.32 12.83 20.43
N THR A 89 8.20 13.49 19.68
CA THR A 89 7.95 14.82 19.09
C THR A 89 7.84 14.78 17.58
N ALA A 90 8.07 13.63 16.95
CA ALA A 90 7.94 13.47 15.52
C ALA A 90 6.46 13.56 15.10
N LYS A 91 6.20 14.23 13.99
CA LYS A 91 4.84 14.36 13.45
C LYS A 91 4.55 13.21 12.50
N PRO A 92 3.40 12.52 12.59
CA PRO A 92 3.04 11.45 11.66
C PRO A 92 3.18 11.83 10.18
N GLU A 93 2.85 13.07 9.84
CA GLU A 93 2.87 13.60 8.46
C GLU A 93 4.29 13.73 7.87
N GLU A 94 5.33 13.57 8.69
CA GLU A 94 6.71 13.52 8.20
C GLU A 94 7.07 12.16 7.58
N PHE A 95 6.24 11.13 7.80
CA PHE A 95 6.53 9.74 7.41
C PHE A 95 5.73 9.24 6.21
N TYR A 96 4.78 10.01 5.71
CA TYR A 96 4.02 9.66 4.52
C TYR A 96 3.63 10.89 3.70
N ASP A 97 3.33 10.66 2.44
CA ASP A 97 2.79 11.66 1.53
C ASP A 97 1.64 11.01 0.75
N ASP A 98 0.42 11.49 1.01
CA ASP A 98 -0.80 10.96 0.43
C ASP A 98 -1.36 11.82 -0.71
N GLN A 99 -0.62 12.86 -1.14
CA GLN A 99 -1.12 13.85 -2.11
C GLN A 99 -1.64 13.19 -3.39
N PHE A 100 -0.92 12.18 -3.91
CA PHE A 100 -1.27 11.52 -5.17
C PHE A 100 -2.42 10.54 -5.01
N VAL A 101 -2.54 9.88 -3.86
CA VAL A 101 -3.69 9.00 -3.59
C VAL A 101 -4.95 9.85 -3.46
N LYS A 102 -4.89 10.96 -2.71
CA LYS A 102 -5.98 11.95 -2.63
C LYS A 102 -6.35 12.53 -3.98
N GLU A 103 -5.36 12.88 -4.80
CA GLU A 103 -5.58 13.39 -6.16
C GLU A 103 -6.39 12.38 -7.01
N LEU A 104 -5.97 11.11 -7.02
CA LEU A 104 -6.65 10.05 -7.76
C LEU A 104 -8.07 9.78 -7.25
N ASP A 105 -8.25 9.81 -5.93
CA ASP A 105 -9.56 9.62 -5.31
C ASP A 105 -10.53 10.76 -5.66
N ASN A 106 -10.07 12.00 -5.54
CA ASN A 106 -10.84 13.18 -5.94
C ASN A 106 -11.20 13.18 -7.43
N GLN A 107 -10.33 12.61 -8.28
CA GLN A 107 -10.60 12.39 -9.71
C GLN A 107 -11.60 11.24 -9.98
N GLY A 108 -12.03 10.52 -8.94
CA GLY A 108 -12.98 9.42 -9.04
C GLY A 108 -12.38 8.10 -9.52
N PHE A 109 -11.04 7.98 -9.60
CA PHE A 109 -10.38 6.78 -10.08
C PHE A 109 -10.72 5.56 -9.24
N TYR A 110 -10.61 5.64 -7.91
CA TYR A 110 -10.91 4.51 -7.02
C TYR A 110 -12.39 4.15 -7.02
N LYS A 111 -13.27 5.16 -7.04
CA LYS A 111 -14.70 4.94 -7.21
C LYS A 111 -14.99 4.18 -8.51
N GLN A 112 -14.32 4.50 -9.61
CA GLN A 112 -14.51 3.78 -10.86
C GLN A 112 -13.93 2.36 -10.83
N LEU A 113 -12.75 2.19 -10.23
CA LEU A 113 -12.07 0.91 -10.15
C LEU A 113 -12.85 -0.13 -9.32
N TRP A 114 -13.50 0.30 -8.25
CA TRP A 114 -14.23 -0.56 -7.30
C TRP A 114 -15.75 -0.58 -7.49
N LYS A 115 -16.24 -0.11 -8.65
CA LYS A 115 -17.65 -0.24 -9.02
C LYS A 115 -18.06 -1.69 -9.23
#